data_AF-A6N0W0-F1
#
_entry.id   AF-A6N0W0-F1
#
_cell.length_a   1.000
_cell.length_b   1.000
_cell.length_c   1.000
_cell.angle_alpha   90.00
_cell.angle_beta   90.00
_cell.angle_gamma   90.00
#
_symmetry.space_group_name_H-M   'P 1'
#
loop_
_entity.id
_entity.type
_entity.pdbx_description
1 polymer ?
#
loop_
_entity_poly.entity_id
_entity_poly.type
_entity_poly.pdbx_seq_one_letter_code
_entity_poly.pdbx_strand_id
1 'polypeptide(L)'
;ASQLHFYDCTYFSFDKCCLPKSAVIPLHNHPGMTLFCNILIGNVHLISYDWAKSAPYNDSNALENSDGARLANANTDDVFDASMDTTFQYPENGGNLHCFTAMTSCAVLDVTGPPYNHADGPHCSYYDESPFLNSSEAHALYSWLKDIHSTFHIKVIMMPQRFIV
;
A
#
# COMPACT_ATOMS: atom_id res chain seq x y z
N ALA A 1 -3.22 -14.09 5.98
CA ALA A 1 -3.86 -12.85 6.48
C ALA A 1 -5.39 -13.00 6.38
N SER A 2 -6.14 -12.23 7.17
CA SER A 2 -7.60 -12.12 7.02
C SER A 2 -8.04 -10.67 7.18
N GLN A 3 -8.98 -10.24 6.35
CA GLN A 3 -9.59 -8.92 6.43
C GLN A 3 -10.97 -9.07 7.07
N LEU A 4 -11.20 -8.37 8.17
CA LEU A 4 -12.50 -8.26 8.81
C LEU A 4 -13.18 -7.02 8.25
N HIS A 5 -14.20 -7.23 7.43
CA HIS A 5 -14.95 -6.14 6.82
C HIS A 5 -16.13 -5.75 7.70
N PHE A 6 -16.19 -4.49 8.14
CA PHE A 6 -17.19 -4.03 9.09
C PHE A 6 -18.29 -3.20 8.44
N TYR A 7 -17.94 -2.32 7.51
CA TYR A 7 -18.89 -1.40 6.88
C TYR A 7 -18.37 -0.87 5.56
N ASP A 8 -19.27 -0.67 4.61
CA ASP A 8 -19.07 0.10 3.40
C ASP A 8 -20.31 0.95 3.06
N CYS A 9 -20.07 2.06 2.39
CA CYS A 9 -21.09 2.84 1.71
C CYS A 9 -20.47 3.48 0.46
N THR A 10 -21.23 4.30 -0.26
CA THR A 10 -20.71 4.97 -1.47
C THR A 10 -19.52 5.90 -1.23
N TYR A 11 -19.19 6.21 0.03
CA TYR A 11 -18.15 7.18 0.38
C TYR A 11 -16.91 6.55 1.00
N PHE A 12 -17.07 5.50 1.81
CA PHE A 12 -15.94 4.87 2.48
C PHE A 12 -16.24 3.41 2.86
N SER A 13 -15.17 2.67 3.11
CA SER A 13 -15.18 1.36 3.78
C SER A 13 -14.28 1.35 5.00
N PHE A 14 -14.62 0.45 5.94
CA PHE A 14 -13.97 0.27 7.22
C PHE A 14 -13.62 -1.20 7.41
N ASP A 15 -12.32 -1.48 7.48
CA ASP A 15 -11.76 -2.82 7.49
C ASP A 15 -10.68 -2.97 8.55
N LYS A 16 -10.49 -4.19 9.03
CA LYS A 16 -9.34 -4.55 9.88
C LYS A 16 -8.59 -5.74 9.32
N CYS A 17 -7.33 -5.55 8.98
CA CYS A 17 -6.44 -6.60 8.53
C CYS A 17 -5.75 -7.28 9.72
N CYS A 18 -6.02 -8.56 9.93
CA CYS A 18 -5.32 -9.41 10.90
C CYS A 18 -4.20 -10.18 10.18
N LEU A 19 -2.96 -9.93 10.58
CA LEU A 19 -1.76 -10.49 9.98
C LEU A 19 -1.06 -11.42 10.99
N PRO A 20 -0.97 -12.73 10.74
CA PRO A 20 -0.07 -13.59 11.48
C PRO A 20 1.38 -13.09 11.35
N LYS A 21 2.24 -13.44 12.32
CA LYS A 21 3.69 -13.18 12.20
C LYS A 21 4.22 -13.69 10.86
N SER A 22 5.05 -12.88 10.22
CA SER A 22 5.65 -13.10 8.90
C SER A 22 4.67 -13.09 7.71
N ALA A 23 3.39 -12.76 7.93
CA ALA A 23 2.47 -12.55 6.82
C ALA A 23 2.86 -11.28 6.05
N VAL A 24 2.73 -11.36 4.72
CA VAL A 24 3.02 -10.26 3.80
C VAL A 24 1.74 -9.87 3.08
N ILE A 25 1.45 -8.57 3.03
CA ILE A 25 0.57 -7.99 2.01
C ILE A 25 1.52 -7.42 0.94
N PRO A 26 1.57 -8.00 -0.27
CA PRO A 26 2.52 -7.59 -1.30
C PRO A 26 2.33 -6.12 -1.70
N LEU A 27 3.34 -5.56 -2.37
CA LEU A 27 3.29 -4.19 -2.87
C LEU A 27 2.11 -4.01 -3.81
N HIS A 28 1.21 -3.10 -3.46
CA HIS A 28 -0.03 -2.84 -4.19
C HIS A 28 -0.42 -1.36 -4.11
N ASN A 29 -1.36 -0.93 -4.95
CA ASN A 29 -1.86 0.45 -4.96
C ASN A 29 -3.34 0.58 -4.56
N HIS A 30 -3.75 1.84 -4.37
CA HIS A 30 -5.13 2.25 -4.07
C HIS A 30 -5.58 3.33 -5.06
N PRO A 31 -5.92 2.98 -6.31
CA PRO A 31 -6.13 3.96 -7.38
C PRO A 31 -7.32 4.89 -7.10
N GLY A 32 -7.05 6.20 -7.02
CA GLY A 32 -8.10 7.20 -6.79
C GLY A 32 -8.66 7.23 -5.35
N MET A 33 -8.06 6.47 -4.43
CA MET A 33 -8.53 6.34 -3.06
C MET A 33 -7.63 7.09 -2.09
N THR A 34 -8.25 7.55 -1.00
CA THR A 34 -7.55 7.99 0.22
C THR A 34 -7.69 6.90 1.28
N LEU A 35 -6.57 6.48 1.87
CA LEU A 35 -6.50 5.47 2.91
C LEU A 35 -5.99 6.10 4.21
N PHE A 36 -6.68 5.77 5.31
CA PHE A 36 -6.25 6.03 6.68
C PHE A 36 -5.88 4.67 7.27
N CYS A 37 -4.61 4.51 7.64
CA CYS A 37 -4.10 3.26 8.18
C CYS A 37 -3.53 3.48 9.58
N ASN A 38 -4.00 2.68 10.55
CA ASN A 38 -3.51 2.71 11.93
C ASN A 38 -3.18 1.30 12.43
N ILE A 39 -1.99 1.13 13.00
CA ILE A 39 -1.59 -0.13 13.62
C ILE A 39 -2.24 -0.20 15.00
N LEU A 40 -3.13 -1.18 15.23
CA LEU A 40 -3.80 -1.36 16.52
C LEU A 40 -3.03 -2.29 17.45
N ILE A 41 -2.37 -3.30 16.87
CA ILE A 41 -1.65 -4.35 17.60
C ILE A 41 -0.44 -4.76 16.78
N GLY A 42 0.68 -4.99 17.48
CA GLY A 42 1.89 -5.60 16.90
C GLY A 42 2.78 -4.61 16.17
N ASN A 43 3.70 -5.14 15.37
CA ASN A 43 4.76 -4.41 14.68
C ASN A 43 4.74 -4.81 13.21
N VAL A 44 4.61 -3.84 12.33
CA VAL A 44 4.57 -4.03 10.87
C VAL A 44 5.71 -3.25 10.25
N HIS A 45 6.51 -3.91 9.43
CA HIS A 45 7.42 -3.22 8.52
C HIS A 45 6.61 -2.73 7.32
N LEU A 46 6.52 -1.41 7.19
CA LEU A 46 5.82 -0.71 6.11
C LEU A 46 6.87 -0.15 5.15
N ILE A 47 6.76 -0.56 3.89
CA ILE A 47 7.46 0.08 2.78
C ILE A 47 6.41 0.72 1.89
N SER A 48 6.60 1.99 1.52
CA SER A 48 5.68 2.72 0.67
C SER A 48 6.38 3.63 -0.33
N TYR A 49 5.70 3.89 -1.43
CA TYR A 49 6.17 4.70 -2.55
C TYR A 49 5.06 5.57 -3.11
N ASP A 50 5.46 6.65 -3.76
CA ASP A 50 4.62 7.41 -4.68
C ASP A 50 5.24 7.38 -6.07
N TRP A 51 4.43 7.44 -7.12
CA TRP A 51 4.96 7.49 -8.48
C TRP A 51 5.84 8.74 -8.69
N ALA A 52 7.03 8.55 -9.28
CA ALA A 52 7.93 9.65 -9.57
C ALA A 52 7.30 10.59 -10.60
N LYS A 53 7.34 11.90 -10.33
CA LYS A 53 6.85 12.95 -11.26
C LYS A 53 7.95 13.44 -12.21
N SER A 54 9.21 13.19 -11.85
CA SER A 54 10.40 13.55 -12.62
C SER A 54 11.51 12.56 -12.29
N ALA A 55 12.38 12.31 -13.27
CA ALA A 55 13.59 11.52 -13.02
C ALA A 55 14.58 12.29 -12.14
N PRO A 56 15.43 11.60 -11.35
CA PRO A 56 16.41 12.24 -10.47
C PRO A 56 17.54 13.00 -11.21
N TYR A 57 17.73 12.77 -12.51
CA TYR A 57 18.79 13.40 -13.31
C TYR A 57 18.28 13.90 -14.68
N ASN A 58 18.79 15.05 -15.11
CA ASN A 58 18.43 15.71 -16.39
C ASN A 58 18.79 14.90 -17.65
N ASP A 59 19.54 13.81 -17.52
CA ASP A 59 20.03 13.04 -18.67
C ASP A 59 19.00 12.02 -19.19
N SER A 60 17.95 11.71 -18.42
CA SER A 60 16.84 10.88 -18.91
C SER A 60 15.53 11.25 -18.23
N ASN A 61 14.61 11.88 -18.96
CA ASN A 61 13.21 12.08 -18.51
C ASN A 61 12.38 10.78 -18.53
N ALA A 62 13.03 9.61 -18.61
CA ALA A 62 12.37 8.33 -18.69
C ALA A 62 11.87 7.91 -17.30
N LEU A 63 10.55 8.01 -17.10
CA LEU A 63 9.86 7.49 -15.92
C LEU A 63 9.51 6.01 -16.05
N GLU A 64 9.86 5.40 -17.17
CA GLU A 64 9.64 3.99 -17.47
C GLU A 64 10.90 3.42 -18.11
N ASN A 65 11.29 2.20 -17.72
CA ASN A 65 12.43 1.50 -18.30
C ASN A 65 12.01 0.59 -19.47
N SER A 66 12.97 -0.03 -20.15
CA SER A 66 12.70 -0.92 -21.30
C SER A 66 11.86 -2.16 -20.97
N ASP A 67 11.77 -2.53 -19.70
CA ASP A 67 11.02 -3.70 -19.23
C ASP A 67 9.59 -3.37 -18.83
N GLY A 68 9.15 -2.11 -19.02
CA GLY A 68 7.84 -1.60 -18.64
C GLY A 68 7.69 -1.32 -17.14
N ALA A 69 8.79 -1.25 -16.39
CA ALA A 69 8.74 -0.86 -14.98
C ALA A 69 8.75 0.67 -14.87
N ARG A 70 7.91 1.19 -13.98
CA ARG A 70 7.75 2.63 -13.75
C ARG A 70 8.53 3.07 -12.52
N LEU A 71 9.12 4.26 -12.59
CA LEU A 71 9.91 4.85 -11.51
C LEU A 71 9.00 5.31 -10.36
N ALA A 72 9.37 4.97 -9.14
CA ALA A 72 8.68 5.38 -7.92
C ALA A 72 9.67 5.95 -6.90
N ASN A 73 9.20 6.92 -6.11
CA ASN A 73 9.93 7.56 -5.04
C ASN A 73 9.61 6.83 -3.73
N ALA A 74 10.62 6.43 -2.98
CA ALA A 74 10.45 5.89 -1.64
C ALA A 74 9.84 6.97 -0.72
N ASN A 75 8.83 6.57 0.04
CA ASN A 75 8.14 7.43 1.01
C ASN A 75 8.38 6.93 2.43
N THR A 76 8.22 5.64 2.67
CA THR A 76 8.45 5.01 3.97
C THR A 76 9.21 3.70 3.79
N ASP A 77 10.14 3.44 4.69
CA ASP A 77 10.80 2.15 4.89
C ASP A 77 11.14 2.03 6.38
N ASP A 78 10.14 1.71 7.21
CA ASP A 78 10.28 1.71 8.67
C ASP A 78 9.29 0.75 9.36
N VAL A 79 9.54 0.46 10.63
CA VAL A 79 8.71 -0.39 11.48
C VAL A 79 7.73 0.45 12.28
N PHE A 80 6.44 0.22 12.04
CA PHE A 80 5.33 0.86 12.73
C PHE A 80 4.77 -0.07 13.79
N ASP A 81 4.39 0.49 14.94
CA ASP A 81 3.67 -0.21 16.00
C ASP A 81 2.44 0.58 16.47
N ALA A 82 1.75 0.08 17.49
CA ALA A 82 0.52 0.67 17.99
C ALA A 82 0.68 2.02 18.72
N SER A 83 1.91 2.50 18.91
CA SER A 83 2.19 3.84 19.45
C SER A 83 2.29 4.92 18.38
N MET A 84 2.39 4.52 17.10
CA MET A 84 2.49 5.45 15.98
C MET A 84 1.16 6.14 15.68
N ASP A 85 1.26 7.38 15.22
CA ASP A 85 0.12 8.12 14.70
C ASP A 85 -0.47 7.43 13.46
N THR A 86 -1.75 7.71 13.20
CA THR A 86 -2.41 7.24 11.98
C THR A 86 -1.70 7.78 10.74
N THR A 87 -1.45 6.88 9.79
CA THR A 87 -0.87 7.20 8.48
C THR A 87 -1.97 7.55 7.48
N PHE A 88 -1.65 8.46 6.56
CA PHE A 88 -2.57 8.94 5.53
C PHE A 88 -1.93 8.76 4.16
N GLN A 89 -2.64 8.11 3.25
CA GLN A 89 -2.23 7.91 1.89
C GLN A 89 -3.29 8.52 0.98
N TYR A 90 -2.87 9.40 0.09
CA TYR A 90 -3.73 10.07 -0.89
C TYR A 90 -3.55 9.40 -2.26
N PRO A 91 -4.39 9.72 -3.27
CA PRO A 91 -4.32 9.07 -4.58
C PRO A 91 -2.96 9.18 -5.29
N GLU A 92 -2.19 10.24 -5.03
CA GLU A 92 -0.90 10.50 -5.69
C GLU A 92 0.19 11.01 -4.73
N ASN A 93 0.01 10.80 -3.41
CA ASN A 93 0.95 11.26 -2.40
C ASN A 93 0.76 10.51 -1.06
N GLY A 94 1.82 10.36 -0.28
CA GLY A 94 1.73 9.76 1.05
C GLY A 94 1.91 8.24 1.04
N GLY A 95 2.40 7.66 -0.05
CA GLY A 95 2.72 6.23 -0.12
C GLY A 95 1.57 5.40 -0.66
N ASN A 96 0.90 5.85 -1.74
CA ASN A 96 -0.25 5.13 -2.32
C ASN A 96 0.09 3.69 -2.73
N LEU A 97 1.36 3.45 -3.06
CA LEU A 97 1.89 2.10 -3.25
C LEU A 97 2.53 1.65 -1.96
N HIS A 98 2.11 0.53 -1.39
CA HIS A 98 2.74 0.02 -0.18
C HIS A 98 2.67 -1.48 -0.03
N CYS A 99 3.57 -2.02 0.79
CA CYS A 99 3.53 -3.39 1.26
C CYS A 99 3.62 -3.42 2.79
N PHE A 100 3.11 -4.51 3.36
CA PHE A 100 3.24 -4.78 4.79
C PHE A 100 3.93 -6.11 5.01
N THR A 101 4.90 -6.14 5.90
CA THR A 101 5.46 -7.37 6.47
C THR A 101 5.23 -7.39 7.97
N ALA A 102 4.43 -8.33 8.44
CA ALA A 102 4.11 -8.45 9.86
C ALA A 102 5.31 -9.03 10.63
N MET A 103 5.93 -8.23 11.50
CA MET A 103 7.07 -8.63 12.33
C MET A 103 6.61 -9.43 13.56
N THR A 104 5.41 -9.12 14.05
CA THR A 104 4.67 -9.88 15.07
C THR A 104 3.28 -10.23 14.53
N SER A 105 2.38 -10.75 15.36
CA SER A 105 0.97 -10.86 14.95
C SER A 105 0.34 -9.48 15.07
N CYS A 106 -0.26 -8.99 13.99
CA CYS A 106 -0.70 -7.61 13.89
C CYS A 106 -2.20 -7.50 13.62
N ALA A 107 -2.76 -6.38 14.05
CA ALA A 107 -4.06 -5.90 13.61
C ALA A 107 -3.90 -4.49 13.08
N VAL A 108 -4.20 -4.28 11.81
CA VAL A 108 -4.13 -2.99 11.12
C VAL A 108 -5.54 -2.55 10.79
N LEU A 109 -5.86 -1.29 11.07
CA LEU A 109 -7.13 -0.67 10.77
C LEU A 109 -7.01 0.15 9.49
N ASP A 110 -7.89 -0.12 8.53
CA ASP A 110 -7.95 0.60 7.25
C ASP A 110 -9.32 1.26 7.10
N VAL A 111 -9.32 2.57 6.88
CA VAL A 111 -10.49 3.32 6.39
C VAL A 111 -10.15 3.84 5.00
N THR A 112 -10.92 3.44 3.99
CA THR A 112 -10.66 3.81 2.60
C THR A 112 -11.82 4.58 2.01
N GLY A 113 -11.54 5.64 1.24
CA GLY A 113 -12.55 6.46 0.58
C GLY A 113 -12.11 6.93 -0.80
N PRO A 114 -12.93 6.73 -1.87
CA PRO A 114 -14.08 5.83 -1.92
C PRO A 114 -13.68 4.36 -1.68
N PRO A 115 -14.61 3.44 -1.39
CA PRO A 115 -14.28 2.01 -1.37
C PRO A 115 -13.93 1.53 -2.79
N TYR A 116 -13.31 0.36 -2.91
CA TYR A 116 -13.15 -0.30 -4.19
C TYR A 116 -14.53 -0.55 -4.83
N ASN A 117 -14.71 -0.13 -6.09
CA ASN A 117 -15.94 -0.43 -6.82
C ASN A 117 -15.90 -1.88 -7.34
N HIS A 118 -16.79 -2.72 -6.81
CA HIS A 118 -16.88 -4.16 -7.12
C HIS A 118 -17.34 -4.49 -8.54
N ALA A 119 -17.97 -3.54 -9.26
CA ALA A 119 -18.54 -3.77 -10.59
C ALA A 119 -17.63 -3.27 -11.72
N ASP A 120 -17.04 -2.08 -11.58
CA ASP A 120 -16.33 -1.38 -12.67
C ASP A 120 -15.18 -0.47 -12.18
N GLY A 121 -14.69 -0.68 -10.94
CA GLY A 121 -13.64 0.15 -10.32
C GLY A 121 -12.22 -0.27 -10.71
N PRO A 122 -11.23 0.63 -10.60
CA PRO A 122 -9.84 0.22 -10.74
C PRO A 122 -9.50 -0.79 -9.63
N HIS A 123 -9.17 -2.01 -10.05
CA HIS A 123 -8.66 -3.04 -9.14
C HIS A 123 -7.32 -2.60 -8.56
N CYS A 124 -6.99 -3.08 -7.36
CA CYS A 124 -5.61 -3.00 -6.89
C CYS A 124 -4.70 -3.76 -7.88
N SER A 125 -3.66 -3.09 -8.34
CA SER A 125 -2.54 -3.70 -9.04
C SER A 125 -1.47 -4.08 -8.02
N TYR A 126 -0.66 -5.08 -8.36
CA TYR A 126 0.45 -5.54 -7.56
C TYR A 126 1.76 -5.33 -8.31
N TYR A 127 2.85 -5.13 -7.58
CA TYR A 127 4.11 -4.72 -8.19
C TYR A 127 5.29 -5.52 -7.64
N ASP A 128 6.21 -5.88 -8.54
CA ASP A 128 7.57 -6.27 -8.15
C ASP A 128 8.47 -5.05 -8.09
N GLU A 129 9.34 -5.01 -7.09
CA GLU A 129 10.35 -3.97 -6.90
C GLU A 129 11.70 -4.41 -7.47
N SER A 130 12.40 -3.49 -8.13
CA SER A 130 13.83 -3.63 -8.46
C SER A 130 14.59 -2.32 -8.21
N PRO A 131 15.88 -2.39 -7.82
CA PRO A 131 16.63 -1.21 -7.40
C PRO A 131 16.88 -0.23 -8.54
N PHE A 132 16.82 1.07 -8.24
CA PHE A 132 17.28 2.12 -9.16
C PHE A 132 18.80 2.27 -9.07
N LEU A 133 19.55 1.68 -10.00
CA LEU A 133 21.02 1.55 -9.90
C LEU A 133 21.83 2.80 -10.32
N ASN A 134 21.23 3.98 -10.48
CA ASN A 134 21.94 5.17 -10.95
C ASN A 134 22.42 6.06 -9.78
N SER A 135 23.71 5.96 -9.41
CA SER A 135 24.38 6.72 -8.33
C SER A 135 23.99 6.37 -6.87
N SER A 136 24.98 6.31 -5.97
CA SER A 136 24.80 5.84 -4.58
C SER A 136 23.77 6.62 -3.74
N GLU A 137 23.50 7.89 -4.06
CA GLU A 137 22.54 8.71 -3.32
C GLU A 137 21.10 8.52 -3.82
N ALA A 138 20.88 8.23 -5.10
CA ALA A 138 19.54 8.00 -5.63
C ALA A 138 19.02 6.56 -5.37
N HIS A 139 19.93 5.60 -5.12
CA HIS A 139 19.56 4.22 -4.75
C HIS A 139 18.67 4.16 -3.50
N ALA A 140 18.80 5.13 -2.58
CA ALA A 140 18.01 5.17 -1.35
C ALA A 140 16.65 5.87 -1.50
N LEU A 141 16.39 6.52 -2.64
CA LEU A 141 15.21 7.38 -2.84
C LEU A 141 14.28 6.87 -3.95
N TYR A 142 14.74 5.97 -4.82
CA TYR A 142 13.99 5.54 -6.00
C TYR A 142 14.04 4.02 -6.19
N SER A 143 12.93 3.47 -6.69
CA SER A 143 12.82 2.07 -7.14
C SER A 143 12.05 1.97 -8.45
N TRP A 144 12.33 0.91 -9.21
CA TRP A 144 11.53 0.53 -10.38
C TRP A 144 10.44 -0.45 -9.96
N LEU A 145 9.19 -0.10 -10.21
CA LEU A 145 8.04 -0.94 -9.90
C LEU A 145 7.39 -1.45 -11.18
N LYS A 146 7.25 -2.76 -11.30
CA LYS A 146 6.66 -3.41 -12.47
C LYS A 146 5.34 -4.07 -12.08
N ASP A 147 4.26 -3.75 -12.79
CA ASP A 147 2.96 -4.39 -12.58
C ASP A 147 3.09 -5.91 -12.86
N ILE A 148 2.53 -6.71 -11.95
CA ILE A 148 2.55 -8.17 -12.00
C ILE A 148 1.17 -8.75 -11.77
N HIS A 149 0.92 -9.90 -12.40
CA HIS A 149 -0.20 -10.74 -12.01
C HIS A 149 0.08 -11.36 -10.64
N SER A 150 -0.73 -11.00 -9.65
CA SER A 150 -0.62 -11.55 -8.29
C SER A 150 -1.64 -12.64 -8.04
N THR A 151 -1.19 -13.73 -7.42
CA THR A 151 -2.05 -14.78 -6.86
C THR A 151 -2.38 -14.52 -5.38
N PHE A 152 -1.96 -13.37 -4.85
CA PHE A 152 -2.26 -12.99 -3.49
C PHE A 152 -3.77 -12.86 -3.30
N HIS A 153 -4.25 -13.46 -2.23
CA HIS A 153 -5.64 -13.36 -1.83
C HIS A 153 -5.69 -13.22 -0.31
N ILE A 154 -6.45 -12.23 0.16
CA ILE A 154 -6.76 -12.09 1.57
C ILE A 154 -8.13 -12.69 1.83
N LYS A 155 -8.26 -13.47 2.90
CA LYS A 155 -9.55 -14.02 3.30
C LYS A 155 -10.39 -12.89 3.90
N VAL A 156 -11.42 -12.46 3.18
CA VAL A 156 -12.39 -11.48 3.68
C VAL A 156 -13.45 -12.17 4.54
N ILE A 157 -13.74 -11.61 5.70
CA ILE A 157 -14.73 -12.07 6.67
C ILE A 157 -15.68 -10.90 6.95
N MET A 158 -16.93 -11.04 6.55
CA MET A 158 -17.97 -10.05 6.83
C MET A 158 -18.34 -10.07 8.31
N MET A 159 -18.18 -8.94 8.97
CA MET A 159 -18.52 -8.77 10.37
C MET A 159 -19.99 -8.32 10.50
N PRO A 160 -20.71 -8.79 11.53
CA PRO A 160 -22.08 -8.33 11.76
C PRO A 160 -22.06 -6.84 12.13
N GLN A 161 -22.82 -6.03 11.39
CA GLN A 161 -23.02 -4.62 11.70
C GLN A 161 -23.84 -4.50 12.99
N ARG A 162 -23.16 -4.18 14.09
CA ARG A 162 -23.77 -3.96 15.42
C ARG A 162 -23.58 -2.53 15.92
N PHE A 163 -23.22 -1.62 15.03
CA PHE A 163 -23.06 -0.20 15.30
C PHE A 163 -23.99 0.58 14.37
N ILE A 164 -24.44 1.74 14.85
CA ILE A 164 -25.26 2.68 14.09
C ILE A 164 -24.29 3.71 13.53
N VAL A 165 -24.25 3.85 12.20
CA VAL A 165 -23.46 4.87 11.48
C VAL A 165 -24.33 6.09 11.23
#